data_AF-A0A842P9I6-F1
#
_entry.id   AF-A0A842P9I6-F1
#
_cell.length_a   1.000
_cell.length_b   1.000
_cell.length_c   1.000
_cell.angle_alpha   90.00
_cell.angle_beta   90.00
_cell.angle_gamma   90.00
#
_symmetry.space_group_name_H-M   'P 1'
#
loop_
_entity.id
_entity.type
_entity.pdbx_description
1 polymer ?
#
loop_
_entity_poly.entity_id
_entity_poly.type
_entity_poly.pdbx_seq_one_letter_code
_entity_poly.pdbx_strand_id
1 'polypeptide(L)'
;MARAKKITLEDIARILEEYDVVELEDVKIRGDVEIELSAGVAVPPSLIHALQSMIGVQKLPEAKRIEDLVEAKFEVAKAEWVGQIEEVTIGATSADGGTRERTVTIGGEKSLPFYNFDCQMPHPPVISVDCFDMPITLAKAVRGHYEDVMEDPGEWAKKNVREFGADMVTIHLISTDPTIKDTSAREAAKTVEEVLQAVKVPIVIGGSGNPDKDPAVLEAAAEVAEGERCLIASANLNMDYERIAKAAMDHGHVILSWTQLDINAQKTLNRYLFKLGVPREDIVIDPTTAALGYGLDYAFTNIERMRISALKGDTDLAFPISCGITNAWGAREAWMKDSPIKEDSDWGPAAYRGPLYEIMTGLTLGIAGGDMFMMMHPKAAGAVKRVTQMLFGAEDDEAKDKKVEMEDWVTWGAGGFKK
;
A
#
# COMPACT_ATOMS: atom_id res chain seq x y z
N MET A 1 -51.23 3.18 2.38
CA MET A 1 -50.78 4.58 2.37
C MET A 1 -51.78 5.41 3.16
N ALA A 2 -51.39 5.96 4.31
CA ALA A 2 -52.26 6.80 5.12
C ALA A 2 -52.33 8.21 4.51
N ARG A 3 -53.55 8.73 4.31
CA ARG A 3 -53.81 10.07 3.79
C ARG A 3 -53.31 11.08 4.84
N ALA A 4 -52.43 12.01 4.47
CA ALA A 4 -52.00 13.07 5.37
C ALA A 4 -53.24 13.85 5.88
N LYS A 5 -53.42 13.92 7.19
CA LYS A 5 -54.50 14.68 7.82
C LYS A 5 -54.22 16.16 7.60
N LYS A 6 -55.10 16.87 6.87
CA LYS A 6 -55.12 18.33 6.89
C LYS A 6 -55.63 18.78 8.25
N ILE A 7 -54.84 19.58 8.96
CA ILE A 7 -55.19 20.17 10.24
C ILE A 7 -55.28 21.68 9.98
N THR A 8 -56.39 22.31 10.39
CA THR A 8 -56.56 23.76 10.25
C THR A 8 -55.93 24.49 11.46
N LEU A 9 -55.73 25.80 11.34
CA LEU A 9 -55.26 26.61 12.47
C LEU A 9 -56.24 26.59 13.66
N GLU A 10 -57.54 26.49 13.40
CA GLU A 10 -58.58 26.37 14.43
C GLU A 10 -58.48 25.05 15.19
N ASP A 11 -58.11 23.97 14.50
CA ASP A 11 -57.86 22.67 15.14
C ASP A 11 -56.68 22.73 16.11
N ILE A 12 -55.60 23.42 15.71
CA ILE A 12 -54.41 23.60 16.56
C ILE A 12 -54.75 24.47 17.77
N ALA A 13 -55.44 25.60 17.58
CA ALA A 13 -55.83 26.49 18.67
C ALA A 13 -56.68 25.77 19.73
N ARG A 14 -57.63 24.94 19.29
CA ARG A 14 -58.49 24.15 20.16
C ARG A 14 -57.75 23.06 20.93
N ILE A 15 -56.75 22.42 20.31
CA ILE A 15 -55.87 21.47 21.02
C ILE A 15 -55.07 22.20 22.11
N LEU A 16 -54.51 23.38 21.79
CA LEU A 16 -53.74 24.15 22.76
C LEU A 16 -54.59 24.64 23.94
N GLU A 17 -55.85 25.05 23.70
CA GLU A 17 -56.81 25.38 24.76
C GLU A 17 -57.22 24.15 25.59
N GLU A 18 -57.43 22.98 24.97
CA GLU A 18 -57.78 21.74 25.69
C GLU A 18 -56.72 21.33 26.71
N TYR A 19 -55.44 21.60 26.42
CA TYR A 19 -54.31 21.26 27.28
C TYR A 19 -53.77 22.45 28.09
N ASP A 20 -54.48 23.58 28.14
CA ASP A 20 -54.13 24.78 28.91
C ASP A 20 -52.68 25.26 28.65
N VAL A 21 -52.24 25.16 27.38
CA VAL A 21 -50.86 25.44 26.99
C VAL A 21 -50.65 26.96 26.93
N VAL A 22 -49.87 27.49 27.87
CA VAL A 22 -49.60 28.92 28.00
C VAL A 22 -48.50 29.40 27.04
N GLU A 23 -47.50 28.57 26.74
CA GLU A 23 -46.37 28.92 25.86
C GLU A 23 -45.76 27.66 25.21
N LEU A 24 -45.21 27.81 23.99
CA LEU A 24 -44.51 26.75 23.25
C LEU A 24 -43.04 27.17 23.04
N GLU A 25 -42.10 26.50 23.71
CA GLU A 25 -40.67 26.68 23.49
C GLU A 25 -40.08 25.54 22.62
N ASP A 26 -39.18 25.89 21.69
CA ASP A 26 -38.43 24.98 20.81
C ASP A 26 -39.25 24.00 19.93
N VAL A 27 -40.46 24.39 19.54
CA VAL A 27 -41.30 23.56 18.64
C VAL A 27 -40.94 23.79 17.16
N LYS A 28 -40.64 22.71 16.45
CA LYS A 28 -40.33 22.72 15.01
C LYS A 28 -41.44 22.05 14.21
N ILE A 29 -42.27 22.85 13.55
CA ILE A 29 -43.35 22.35 12.67
C ILE A 29 -42.80 22.17 11.25
N ARG A 30 -42.97 20.98 10.66
CA ARG A 30 -42.57 20.69 9.26
C ARG A 30 -43.81 20.28 8.44
N GLY A 31 -44.12 21.07 7.41
CA GLY A 31 -45.19 20.82 6.43
C GLY A 31 -45.36 22.01 5.48
N ASP A 32 -46.10 21.82 4.38
CA ASP A 32 -46.48 22.90 3.47
C ASP A 32 -47.60 23.73 4.11
N VAL A 33 -47.32 25.02 4.36
CA VAL A 33 -48.25 25.93 5.04
C VAL A 33 -48.87 26.87 4.01
N GLU A 34 -50.18 26.74 3.78
CA GLU A 34 -50.99 27.72 3.05
C GLU A 34 -51.88 28.48 4.03
N ILE A 35 -51.78 29.82 4.04
CA ILE A 35 -52.58 30.70 4.90
C ILE A 35 -53.53 31.49 4.00
N GLU A 36 -54.82 31.15 4.00
CA GLU A 36 -55.88 31.99 3.42
C GLU A 36 -56.49 32.88 4.50
N LEU A 37 -56.26 34.19 4.40
CA LEU A 37 -56.88 35.19 5.27
C LEU A 37 -58.18 35.69 4.61
N SER A 38 -59.31 35.14 5.03
CA SER A 38 -60.63 35.71 4.72
C SER A 38 -60.85 36.98 5.56
N ALA A 39 -60.99 38.12 4.90
CA ALA A 39 -61.22 39.41 5.54
C ALA A 39 -62.52 39.40 6.35
N GLY A 40 -62.42 39.51 7.69
CA GLY A 40 -63.59 39.64 8.57
C GLY A 40 -63.45 39.08 9.99
N VAL A 41 -62.39 38.31 10.28
CA VAL A 41 -62.17 37.74 11.63
C VAL A 41 -61.16 38.60 12.40
N ALA A 42 -61.52 39.01 13.61
CA ALA A 42 -60.64 39.75 14.51
C ALA A 42 -59.50 38.82 14.96
N VAL A 43 -58.28 39.09 14.49
CA VAL A 43 -57.10 38.31 14.83
C VAL A 43 -56.62 38.69 16.22
N PRO A 44 -56.42 37.74 17.16
CA PRO A 44 -55.90 38.02 18.49
C PRO A 44 -54.54 38.73 18.42
N PRO A 45 -54.27 39.75 19.28
CA PRO A 45 -53.00 40.48 19.28
C PRO A 45 -51.77 39.59 19.48
N SER A 46 -51.90 38.48 20.20
CA SER A 46 -50.85 37.47 20.38
C SER A 46 -50.47 36.78 19.06
N LEU A 47 -51.44 36.54 18.17
CA LEU A 47 -51.20 35.95 16.86
C LEU A 47 -50.57 36.96 15.89
N ILE A 48 -50.93 38.25 16.01
CA ILE A 48 -50.26 39.33 15.26
C ILE A 48 -48.80 39.45 15.70
N HIS A 49 -48.52 39.33 17.00
CA HIS A 49 -47.16 39.39 17.51
C HIS A 49 -46.32 38.17 17.09
N ALA A 50 -46.91 36.97 17.09
CA ALA A 50 -46.29 35.75 16.56
C ALA A 50 -46.06 35.81 15.04
N LEU A 51 -47.00 36.39 14.28
CA LEU A 51 -46.82 36.65 12.86
C LEU A 51 -45.76 37.72 12.61
N GLN A 52 -45.71 38.78 13.42
CA GLN A 52 -44.67 39.81 13.35
C GLN A 52 -43.30 39.29 13.76
N SER A 53 -43.18 38.32 14.66
CA SER A 53 -41.91 37.68 14.99
C SER A 53 -41.47 36.69 13.90
N MET A 54 -42.40 36.02 13.22
CA MET A 54 -42.11 35.20 12.03
C MET A 54 -41.77 36.03 10.78
N ILE A 55 -42.43 37.18 10.58
CA ILE A 55 -42.13 38.14 9.49
C ILE A 55 -40.89 38.99 9.83
N GLY A 56 -40.64 39.20 11.12
CA GLY A 56 -39.51 39.93 11.71
C GLY A 56 -38.26 39.08 11.89
N VAL A 57 -38.27 37.80 11.47
CA VAL A 57 -37.07 37.15 10.97
C VAL A 57 -36.64 38.02 9.80
N GLN A 58 -35.75 38.99 10.06
CA GLN A 58 -34.96 39.66 9.04
C GLN A 58 -34.62 38.56 8.05
N LYS A 59 -35.13 38.67 6.82
CA LYS A 59 -34.69 37.87 5.70
C LYS A 59 -33.17 37.98 5.78
N LEU A 60 -32.52 36.95 6.33
CA LEU A 60 -31.07 36.85 6.32
C LEU A 60 -30.75 37.12 4.86
N PRO A 61 -29.95 38.16 4.56
CA PRO A 61 -29.78 38.61 3.18
C PRO A 61 -29.50 37.34 2.38
N GLU A 62 -30.40 37.03 1.43
CA GLU A 62 -30.29 35.84 0.58
C GLU A 62 -28.84 35.87 0.11
N ALA A 63 -28.04 34.92 0.61
CA ALA A 63 -26.61 34.95 0.39
C ALA A 63 -26.46 35.06 -1.12
N LYS A 64 -25.95 36.21 -1.60
CA LYS A 64 -25.81 36.46 -3.03
C LYS A 64 -25.06 35.25 -3.56
N ARG A 65 -25.76 34.43 -4.33
CA ARG A 65 -25.18 33.24 -4.92
C ARG A 65 -24.01 33.77 -5.74
N ILE A 66 -22.80 33.37 -5.39
CA ILE A 66 -21.61 33.79 -6.13
C ILE A 66 -21.84 33.24 -7.53
N GLU A 67 -22.22 34.12 -8.47
CA GLU A 67 -22.58 33.72 -9.83
C GLU A 67 -21.34 33.17 -10.55
N ASP A 68 -20.19 33.79 -10.28
CA ASP A 68 -18.90 33.39 -10.82
C ASP A 68 -17.83 33.42 -9.71
N LEU A 69 -17.10 32.32 -9.56
CA LEU A 69 -15.89 32.29 -8.73
C LEU A 69 -14.82 33.18 -9.38
N VAL A 70 -14.00 33.84 -8.56
CA VAL A 70 -12.84 34.58 -9.07
C VAL A 70 -11.92 33.60 -9.78
N GLU A 71 -11.68 33.81 -11.07
CA GLU A 71 -10.71 33.03 -11.83
C GLU A 71 -9.32 33.25 -11.24
N ALA A 72 -8.78 32.21 -10.62
CA ALA A 72 -7.43 32.19 -10.07
C ALA A 72 -6.66 31.07 -10.76
N LYS A 73 -5.49 31.40 -11.31
CA LYS A 73 -4.59 30.40 -11.88
C LYS A 73 -3.84 29.72 -10.73
N PHE A 74 -4.06 28.43 -10.56
CA PHE A 74 -3.26 27.60 -9.68
C PHE A 74 -2.02 27.12 -10.43
N GLU A 75 -0.83 27.49 -9.95
CA GLU A 75 0.45 26.96 -10.43
C GLU A 75 1.16 26.29 -9.26
N VAL A 76 1.53 25.02 -9.43
CA VAL A 76 2.32 24.29 -8.45
C VAL A 76 3.80 24.62 -8.69
N ALA A 77 4.50 25.07 -7.64
CA ALA A 77 5.94 25.24 -7.70
C ALA A 77 6.60 23.88 -7.90
N LYS A 78 7.39 23.74 -8.97
CA LYS A 78 8.12 22.51 -9.25
C LYS A 78 9.43 22.48 -8.49
N ALA A 79 9.75 21.34 -7.89
CA ALA A 79 11.07 21.13 -7.30
C ALA A 79 12.09 20.76 -8.38
N GLU A 80 13.29 21.35 -8.33
CA GLU A 80 14.40 20.95 -9.18
C GLU A 80 15.28 19.93 -8.43
N TRP A 81 15.45 18.76 -9.02
CA TRP A 81 16.32 17.69 -8.55
C TRP A 81 17.46 17.49 -9.55
N VAL A 82 18.67 17.25 -9.04
CA VAL A 82 19.88 17.07 -9.88
C VAL A 82 20.28 15.62 -10.03
N GLY A 83 19.83 14.76 -9.12
CA GLY A 83 20.07 13.33 -9.14
C GLY A 83 18.91 12.57 -9.77
N GLN A 84 19.18 11.30 -10.07
CA GLN A 84 18.23 10.33 -10.59
C GLN A 84 18.53 8.98 -9.93
N ILE A 85 17.50 8.16 -9.76
CA ILE A 85 17.62 6.79 -9.26
C ILE A 85 18.02 5.87 -10.42
N GLU A 86 18.93 4.93 -10.21
CA GLU A 86 19.26 3.92 -11.22
C GLU A 86 18.00 3.13 -11.64
N GLU A 87 17.94 2.74 -12.91
CA GLU A 87 16.94 1.77 -13.39
C GLU A 87 17.54 0.36 -13.31
N VAL A 88 16.81 -0.55 -12.65
CA VAL A 88 17.23 -1.94 -12.49
C VAL A 88 16.17 -2.84 -13.11
N THR A 89 16.59 -3.65 -14.08
CA THR A 89 15.72 -4.64 -14.73
C THR A 89 16.00 -6.03 -14.20
N ILE A 90 14.94 -6.70 -13.72
CA ILE A 90 14.94 -8.03 -13.13
C ILE A 90 14.18 -8.98 -14.05
N GLY A 91 14.72 -10.18 -14.23
CA GLY A 91 14.25 -11.16 -15.20
C GLY A 91 14.91 -10.98 -16.56
N ALA A 92 14.98 -12.09 -17.31
CA ALA A 92 15.48 -12.13 -18.67
C ALA A 92 14.54 -12.95 -19.55
N THR A 93 14.18 -12.41 -20.71
CA THR A 93 13.34 -13.14 -21.68
C THR A 93 14.20 -14.01 -22.58
N SER A 94 13.55 -14.79 -23.45
CA SER A 94 14.27 -15.55 -24.50
C SER A 94 15.15 -14.68 -25.41
N ALA A 95 14.85 -13.38 -25.57
CA ALA A 95 15.69 -12.45 -26.33
C ALA A 95 16.98 -12.08 -25.59
N ASP A 96 16.98 -12.20 -24.26
CA ASP A 96 18.08 -11.84 -23.36
C ASP A 96 18.85 -13.08 -22.87
N GLY A 97 18.44 -14.28 -23.28
CA GLY A 97 19.03 -15.56 -22.88
C GLY A 97 18.34 -16.26 -21.70
N GLY A 98 17.28 -15.68 -21.13
CA GLY A 98 16.49 -16.27 -20.06
C GLY A 98 15.21 -16.97 -20.54
N THR A 99 14.35 -17.36 -19.60
CA THR A 99 13.10 -18.07 -19.92
C THR A 99 11.84 -17.42 -19.35
N ARG A 100 11.96 -16.19 -18.83
CA ARG A 100 10.83 -15.38 -18.39
C ARG A 100 10.00 -14.93 -19.59
N GLU A 101 8.70 -14.72 -19.38
CA GLU A 101 7.82 -14.13 -20.41
C GLU A 101 7.94 -12.61 -20.48
N ARG A 102 8.32 -11.99 -19.35
CA ARG A 102 8.49 -10.54 -19.22
C ARG A 102 9.58 -10.24 -18.22
N THR A 103 10.13 -9.03 -18.31
CA THR A 103 10.98 -8.44 -17.30
C THR A 103 10.18 -7.47 -16.43
N VAL A 104 10.76 -7.08 -15.29
CA VAL A 104 10.28 -6.02 -14.43
C VAL A 104 11.40 -5.01 -14.24
N THR A 105 11.12 -3.73 -14.51
CA THR A 105 12.08 -2.64 -14.28
C THR A 105 11.55 -1.75 -13.16
N ILE A 106 12.43 -1.38 -12.23
CA ILE A 106 12.15 -0.48 -11.10
C ILE A 106 13.21 0.63 -11.04
N GLY A 107 12.88 1.74 -10.39
CA GLY A 107 13.77 2.89 -10.26
C GLY A 107 13.60 3.91 -11.39
N GLY A 108 14.63 4.72 -11.65
CA GLY A 108 14.61 5.76 -12.68
C GLY A 108 13.98 7.09 -12.28
N GLU A 109 13.47 7.22 -11.05
CA GLU A 109 12.78 8.42 -10.58
C GLU A 109 13.69 9.66 -10.58
N LYS A 110 13.11 10.81 -10.90
CA LYS A 110 13.76 12.14 -10.89
C LYS A 110 13.05 13.13 -9.98
N SER A 111 12.10 12.66 -9.19
CA SER A 111 11.32 13.43 -8.24
C SER A 111 10.89 12.55 -7.07
N LEU A 112 10.23 13.15 -6.09
CA LEU A 112 9.66 12.42 -4.97
C LEU A 112 8.59 11.41 -5.44
N PRO A 113 8.32 10.35 -4.65
CA PRO A 113 7.38 9.28 -5.01
C PRO A 113 5.99 9.85 -5.31
N PHE A 114 5.46 9.53 -6.49
CA PHE A 114 4.14 9.96 -6.97
C PHE A 114 3.99 11.47 -7.24
N TYR A 115 5.08 12.26 -7.21
CA TYR A 115 5.06 13.68 -7.57
C TYR A 115 5.11 13.84 -9.10
N ASN A 116 4.17 13.20 -9.79
CA ASN A 116 4.09 13.16 -11.26
C ASN A 116 3.94 14.55 -11.91
N PHE A 117 3.52 15.55 -11.14
CA PHE A 117 3.49 16.95 -11.59
C PHE A 117 4.90 17.57 -11.74
N ASP A 118 5.88 17.10 -10.97
CA ASP A 118 7.29 17.49 -11.09
C ASP A 118 7.92 16.74 -12.26
N CYS A 119 8.00 15.41 -12.12
CA CYS A 119 8.49 14.49 -13.15
C CYS A 119 7.65 13.21 -13.11
N GLN A 120 7.23 12.72 -14.28
CA GLN A 120 6.51 11.46 -14.38
C GLN A 120 7.42 10.32 -13.93
N MET A 121 6.94 9.49 -13.00
CA MET A 121 7.64 8.25 -12.64
C MET A 121 7.75 7.34 -13.87
N PRO A 122 8.93 6.77 -14.17
CA PRO A 122 9.09 5.90 -15.34
C PRO A 122 8.48 4.51 -15.14
N HIS A 123 8.55 3.99 -13.90
CA HIS A 123 8.04 2.65 -13.55
C HIS A 123 7.15 2.71 -12.31
N PRO A 124 6.08 1.92 -12.25
CA PRO A 124 5.25 1.80 -11.04
C PRO A 124 5.93 0.91 -10.00
N PRO A 125 5.62 1.09 -8.70
CA PRO A 125 6.05 0.14 -7.69
C PRO A 125 5.48 -1.26 -7.93
N VAL A 126 6.27 -2.30 -7.66
CA VAL A 126 5.96 -3.70 -8.02
C VAL A 126 5.73 -4.58 -6.80
N ILE A 127 4.87 -5.59 -6.94
CA ILE A 127 4.58 -6.56 -5.87
C ILE A 127 5.25 -7.91 -6.17
N SER A 128 6.14 -8.32 -5.28
CA SER A 128 6.61 -9.70 -5.19
C SER A 128 5.84 -10.43 -4.12
N VAL A 129 5.32 -11.62 -4.41
CA VAL A 129 4.59 -12.43 -3.42
C VAL A 129 5.45 -13.60 -2.95
N ASP A 130 5.57 -13.73 -1.63
CA ASP A 130 6.40 -14.73 -0.96
C ASP A 130 5.86 -16.16 -1.14
N CYS A 131 6.79 -17.10 -1.32
CA CYS A 131 6.61 -18.53 -1.20
C CYS A 131 7.84 -19.14 -0.52
N PHE A 132 7.74 -20.40 -0.08
CA PHE A 132 8.75 -21.04 0.77
C PHE A 132 9.13 -22.40 0.21
N ASP A 133 10.38 -22.81 0.43
CA ASP A 133 10.91 -24.12 0.03
C ASP A 133 10.43 -25.29 0.91
N MET A 134 9.74 -24.98 2.00
CA MET A 134 9.09 -25.93 2.89
C MET A 134 7.86 -25.30 3.56
N PRO A 135 6.92 -26.11 4.07
CA PRO A 135 5.84 -25.60 4.91
C PRO A 135 6.38 -24.88 6.14
N ILE A 136 5.90 -23.65 6.36
CA ILE A 136 6.23 -22.85 7.55
C ILE A 136 4.98 -22.51 8.36
N THR A 137 5.17 -22.11 9.62
CA THR A 137 4.05 -21.64 10.43
C THR A 137 3.67 -20.22 10.03
N LEU A 138 2.47 -20.07 9.46
CA LEU A 138 1.91 -18.76 9.08
C LEU A 138 0.70 -18.40 9.95
N ALA A 139 0.48 -17.09 10.12
CA ALA A 139 -0.74 -16.57 10.71
C ALA A 139 -1.96 -17.09 9.94
N LYS A 140 -3.04 -17.44 10.66
CA LYS A 140 -4.23 -18.06 10.04
C LYS A 140 -4.81 -17.22 8.90
N ALA A 141 -4.78 -15.88 9.03
CA ALA A 141 -5.27 -14.95 8.02
C ALA A 141 -4.51 -15.10 6.67
N VAL A 142 -3.22 -15.39 6.73
CA VAL A 142 -2.40 -15.67 5.54
C VAL A 142 -2.54 -17.13 5.12
N ARG A 143 -2.33 -18.06 6.07
CA ARG A 143 -2.25 -19.50 5.81
C ARG A 143 -3.46 -20.02 5.05
N GLY A 144 -4.67 -19.54 5.38
CA GLY A 144 -5.91 -19.97 4.72
C GLY A 144 -5.96 -19.75 3.21
N HIS A 145 -5.03 -18.96 2.64
CA HIS A 145 -4.90 -18.77 1.20
C HIS A 145 -3.98 -19.78 0.50
N TYR A 146 -3.20 -20.54 1.27
CA TYR A 146 -2.11 -21.37 0.75
C TYR A 146 -2.19 -22.85 1.15
N GLU A 147 -3.15 -23.26 2.00
CA GLU A 147 -3.21 -24.61 2.62
C GLU A 147 -3.11 -25.78 1.61
N ASP A 148 -3.51 -25.56 0.37
CA ASP A 148 -3.48 -26.51 -0.76
C ASP A 148 -2.12 -26.60 -1.49
N VAL A 149 -1.21 -25.65 -1.27
CA VAL A 149 0.08 -25.54 -2.00
C VAL A 149 1.32 -25.44 -1.09
N MET A 150 1.17 -25.38 0.24
CA MET A 150 2.32 -25.16 1.15
C MET A 150 3.42 -26.24 1.09
N GLU A 151 3.12 -27.42 0.55
CA GLU A 151 4.04 -28.55 0.41
C GLU A 151 4.78 -28.57 -0.94
N ASP A 152 4.41 -27.69 -1.89
CA ASP A 152 4.91 -27.67 -3.26
C ASP A 152 5.29 -26.22 -3.65
N PRO A 153 6.59 -25.85 -3.58
CA PRO A 153 7.05 -24.50 -3.86
C PRO A 153 6.70 -24.03 -5.28
N GLY A 154 6.73 -24.93 -6.28
CA GLY A 154 6.34 -24.64 -7.64
C GLY A 154 4.84 -24.28 -7.78
N GLU A 155 3.94 -25.07 -7.19
CA GLU A 155 2.51 -24.78 -7.17
C GLU A 155 2.19 -23.55 -6.32
N TRP A 156 2.92 -23.31 -5.23
CA TRP A 156 2.80 -22.08 -4.44
C TRP A 156 3.14 -20.85 -5.29
N ALA A 157 4.29 -20.87 -5.97
CA ALA A 157 4.68 -19.80 -6.89
C ALA A 157 3.65 -19.60 -8.02
N LYS A 158 3.13 -20.69 -8.61
CA LYS A 158 2.05 -20.60 -9.63
C LYS A 158 0.80 -19.95 -9.07
N LYS A 159 0.41 -20.28 -7.84
CA LYS A 159 -0.76 -19.69 -7.19
C LYS A 159 -0.57 -18.19 -6.96
N ASN A 160 0.62 -17.78 -6.51
CA ASN A 160 0.99 -16.36 -6.35
C ASN A 160 0.77 -15.57 -7.65
N VAL A 161 1.19 -16.13 -8.78
CA VAL A 161 1.04 -15.46 -10.08
C VAL A 161 -0.41 -15.53 -10.58
N ARG A 162 -0.99 -16.74 -10.65
CA ARG A 162 -2.27 -16.99 -11.34
C ARG A 162 -3.47 -16.45 -10.58
N GLU A 163 -3.50 -16.60 -9.26
CA GLU A 163 -4.65 -16.22 -8.45
C GLU A 163 -4.47 -14.84 -7.80
N PHE A 164 -3.23 -14.47 -7.45
CA PHE A 164 -2.96 -13.25 -6.69
C PHE A 164 -2.35 -12.11 -7.53
N GLY A 165 -2.03 -12.38 -8.80
CA GLY A 165 -1.59 -11.34 -9.75
C GLY A 165 -0.23 -10.74 -9.40
N ALA A 166 0.66 -11.53 -8.80
CA ALA A 166 2.01 -11.12 -8.44
C ALA A 166 2.81 -10.65 -9.66
N ASP A 167 3.54 -9.54 -9.51
CA ASP A 167 4.44 -9.06 -10.57
C ASP A 167 5.70 -9.89 -10.65
N MET A 168 6.16 -10.35 -9.47
CA MET A 168 7.31 -11.20 -9.23
C MET A 168 6.98 -12.23 -8.14
N VAL A 169 7.84 -13.24 -7.97
CA VAL A 169 7.76 -14.19 -6.85
C VAL A 169 9.04 -14.14 -6.03
N THR A 170 8.92 -14.11 -4.71
CA THR A 170 10.06 -14.29 -3.79
C THR A 170 10.03 -15.73 -3.27
N ILE A 171 11.09 -16.51 -3.53
CA ILE A 171 11.27 -17.83 -2.91
C ILE A 171 12.24 -17.69 -1.73
N HIS A 172 11.77 -18.05 -0.54
CA HIS A 172 12.58 -18.10 0.67
C HIS A 172 13.03 -19.53 0.95
N LEU A 173 14.34 -19.76 0.94
CA LEU A 173 14.98 -21.06 1.17
C LEU A 173 15.14 -21.35 2.67
N ILE A 174 14.05 -21.24 3.45
CA ILE A 174 14.06 -21.35 4.92
C ILE A 174 14.56 -22.72 5.39
N SER A 175 14.34 -23.78 4.61
CA SER A 175 14.79 -25.11 4.98
C SER A 175 16.32 -25.25 5.10
N THR A 176 17.10 -24.31 4.57
CA THR A 176 18.56 -24.33 4.69
C THR A 176 19.07 -23.94 6.07
N ASP A 177 18.23 -23.35 6.92
CA ASP A 177 18.62 -22.99 8.29
C ASP A 177 19.12 -24.24 9.04
N PRO A 178 20.37 -24.24 9.56
CA PRO A 178 20.94 -25.35 10.33
C PRO A 178 20.14 -25.75 11.57
N THR A 179 19.28 -24.85 12.08
CA THR A 179 18.42 -25.07 13.25
C THR A 179 17.04 -25.61 12.90
N ILE A 180 16.68 -25.64 11.60
CA ILE A 180 15.38 -26.12 11.10
C ILE A 180 15.53 -27.48 10.42
N LYS A 181 16.06 -27.51 9.20
CA LYS A 181 16.20 -28.74 8.39
C LYS A 181 17.61 -28.92 7.84
N ASP A 182 18.44 -27.87 7.84
CA ASP A 182 19.81 -27.87 7.34
C ASP A 182 19.93 -28.39 5.89
N THR A 183 18.91 -28.15 5.06
CA THR A 183 18.91 -28.53 3.65
C THR A 183 20.19 -28.06 2.97
N SER A 184 20.79 -28.93 2.15
CA SER A 184 22.05 -28.61 1.49
C SER A 184 21.85 -27.54 0.41
N ALA A 185 22.88 -26.73 0.12
CA ALA A 185 22.85 -25.73 -0.95
C ALA A 185 22.42 -26.33 -2.30
N ARG A 186 22.90 -27.54 -2.61
CA ARG A 186 22.54 -28.27 -3.83
C ARG A 186 21.06 -28.64 -3.89
N GLU A 187 20.46 -29.01 -2.77
CA GLU A 187 19.04 -29.34 -2.73
C GLU A 187 18.16 -28.08 -2.79
N ALA A 188 18.55 -27.01 -2.09
CA ALA A 188 17.87 -25.73 -2.16
C ALA A 188 17.87 -25.14 -3.58
N ALA A 189 18.99 -25.28 -4.31
CA ALA A 189 19.10 -24.87 -5.71
C ALA A 189 18.10 -25.63 -6.63
N LYS A 190 17.77 -26.89 -6.35
CA LYS A 190 16.72 -27.60 -7.12
C LYS A 190 15.35 -26.99 -6.92
N THR A 191 15.03 -26.51 -5.71
CA THR A 191 13.79 -25.79 -5.46
C THR A 191 13.73 -24.48 -6.26
N VAL A 192 14.86 -23.79 -6.40
CA VAL A 192 14.94 -22.60 -7.27
C VAL A 192 14.66 -22.97 -8.73
N GLU A 193 15.27 -24.05 -9.24
CA GLU A 193 14.99 -24.56 -10.59
C GLU A 193 13.51 -24.91 -10.79
N GLU A 194 12.89 -25.58 -9.80
CA GLU A 194 11.46 -25.91 -9.82
C GLU A 194 10.58 -24.66 -9.93
N VAL A 195 10.84 -23.64 -9.11
CA VAL A 195 10.11 -22.36 -9.15
C VAL A 195 10.34 -21.65 -10.49
N LEU A 196 11.58 -21.62 -10.98
CA LEU A 196 11.92 -21.03 -12.29
C LEU A 196 11.16 -21.70 -13.44
N GLN A 197 10.94 -23.01 -13.38
CA GLN A 197 10.16 -23.76 -14.36
C GLN A 197 8.65 -23.57 -14.18
N ALA A 198 8.19 -23.36 -12.94
CA ALA A 198 6.80 -23.23 -12.57
C ALA A 198 6.17 -21.89 -12.99
N VAL A 199 6.92 -20.79 -12.90
CA VAL A 199 6.43 -19.43 -13.20
C VAL A 199 7.25 -18.72 -14.27
N LYS A 200 6.60 -17.75 -14.92
CA LYS A 200 7.18 -16.97 -16.03
C LYS A 200 7.47 -15.52 -15.70
N VAL A 201 7.15 -15.10 -14.49
CA VAL A 201 7.54 -13.80 -13.94
C VAL A 201 8.99 -13.84 -13.42
N PRO A 202 9.65 -12.68 -13.26
CA PRO A 202 10.94 -12.60 -12.58
C PRO A 202 10.85 -13.08 -11.12
N ILE A 203 11.97 -13.56 -10.58
CA ILE A 203 12.03 -14.09 -9.21
C ILE A 203 13.10 -13.42 -8.35
N VAL A 204 12.81 -13.35 -7.05
CA VAL A 204 13.77 -13.05 -5.99
C VAL A 204 14.11 -14.35 -5.27
N ILE A 205 15.39 -14.58 -5.02
CA ILE A 205 15.88 -15.77 -4.33
C ILE A 205 16.44 -15.35 -2.97
N GLY A 206 15.76 -15.73 -1.90
CA GLY A 206 16.13 -15.46 -0.52
C GLY A 206 16.72 -16.70 0.17
N GLY A 207 17.80 -16.51 0.92
CA GLY A 207 18.33 -17.53 1.84
C GLY A 207 17.47 -17.69 3.10
N SER A 208 18.00 -18.43 4.08
CA SER A 208 17.39 -18.58 5.40
C SER A 208 17.64 -17.39 6.34
N GLY A 209 18.57 -16.51 5.99
CA GLY A 209 19.09 -15.44 6.86
C GLY A 209 20.28 -15.87 7.72
N ASN A 210 20.82 -17.07 7.50
CA ASN A 210 21.94 -17.58 8.28
C ASN A 210 23.28 -17.13 7.65
N PRO A 211 24.12 -16.36 8.35
CA PRO A 211 25.31 -15.74 7.76
C PRO A 211 26.38 -16.74 7.29
N ASP A 212 26.42 -17.94 7.88
CA ASP A 212 27.40 -18.96 7.54
C ASP A 212 26.90 -19.88 6.40
N LYS A 213 25.60 -20.12 6.33
CA LYS A 213 24.97 -21.02 5.36
C LYS A 213 24.61 -20.31 4.05
N ASP A 214 24.02 -19.12 4.15
CA ASP A 214 23.44 -18.41 3.01
C ASP A 214 24.45 -18.14 1.88
N PRO A 215 25.73 -17.77 2.13
CA PRO A 215 26.67 -17.55 1.03
C PRO A 215 26.85 -18.77 0.11
N ALA A 216 26.86 -19.98 0.67
CA ALA A 216 26.97 -21.21 -0.13
C ALA A 216 25.65 -21.57 -0.82
N VAL A 217 24.51 -21.29 -0.18
CA VAL A 217 23.17 -21.53 -0.74
C VAL A 217 22.90 -20.60 -1.91
N LEU A 218 23.17 -19.31 -1.74
CA LEU A 218 22.93 -18.28 -2.75
C LEU A 218 23.91 -18.40 -3.93
N GLU A 219 25.14 -18.86 -3.70
CA GLU A 219 26.06 -19.22 -4.78
C GLU A 219 25.51 -20.35 -5.65
N ALA A 220 25.06 -21.45 -5.05
CA ALA A 220 24.46 -22.57 -5.78
C ALA A 220 23.14 -22.17 -6.47
N ALA A 221 22.35 -21.31 -5.84
CA ALA A 221 21.10 -20.81 -6.41
C ALA A 221 21.33 -19.88 -7.60
N ALA A 222 22.38 -19.04 -7.56
CA ALA A 222 22.78 -18.21 -8.70
C ALA A 222 23.24 -19.08 -9.88
N GLU A 223 24.04 -20.13 -9.62
CA GLU A 223 24.53 -21.03 -10.68
C GLU A 223 23.38 -21.71 -11.45
N VAL A 224 22.39 -22.26 -10.74
CA VAL A 224 21.24 -22.92 -11.42
C VAL A 224 20.29 -21.95 -12.10
N ALA A 225 20.31 -20.68 -11.70
CA ALA A 225 19.47 -19.62 -12.24
C ALA A 225 20.17 -18.81 -13.34
N GLU A 226 21.36 -19.21 -13.78
CA GLU A 226 22.15 -18.49 -14.78
C GLU A 226 21.33 -18.13 -16.01
N GLY A 227 21.47 -16.88 -16.46
CA GLY A 227 20.73 -16.35 -17.60
C GLY A 227 19.30 -15.89 -17.28
N GLU A 228 18.75 -16.16 -16.09
CA GLU A 228 17.38 -15.73 -15.71
C GLU A 228 17.32 -14.33 -15.13
N ARG A 229 18.48 -13.75 -14.79
CA ARG A 229 18.63 -12.41 -14.19
C ARG A 229 17.75 -12.20 -12.96
N CYS A 230 17.85 -13.12 -12.01
CA CYS A 230 17.15 -13.07 -10.73
C CYS A 230 17.65 -11.92 -9.83
N LEU A 231 16.89 -11.60 -8.78
CA LEU A 231 17.36 -10.77 -7.67
C LEU A 231 17.83 -11.68 -6.53
N ILE A 232 19.13 -11.65 -6.21
CA ILE A 232 19.73 -12.46 -5.15
C ILE A 232 19.64 -11.70 -3.82
N ALA A 233 18.84 -12.23 -2.88
CA ALA A 233 18.60 -11.68 -1.56
C ALA A 233 19.30 -12.52 -0.47
N SER A 234 20.34 -12.01 0.20
CA SER A 234 20.92 -10.67 0.05
C SER A 234 22.40 -10.65 0.41
N ALA A 235 23.13 -9.64 -0.07
CA ALA A 235 24.45 -9.30 0.44
C ALA A 235 24.30 -8.37 1.65
N ASN A 236 25.08 -8.61 2.71
CA ASN A 236 25.15 -7.71 3.86
C ASN A 236 26.46 -7.76 4.62
N LEU A 237 26.70 -6.76 5.48
CA LEU A 237 27.96 -6.57 6.20
C LEU A 237 28.25 -7.64 7.28
N ASN A 238 27.25 -8.46 7.63
CA ASN A 238 27.37 -9.49 8.67
C ASN A 238 27.53 -10.91 8.08
N MET A 239 27.70 -11.05 6.76
CA MET A 239 27.96 -12.31 6.07
C MET A 239 29.01 -12.12 4.98
N ASP A 240 29.37 -13.21 4.29
CA ASP A 240 30.30 -13.17 3.15
C ASP A 240 29.63 -12.56 1.90
N TYR A 241 29.43 -11.23 1.94
CA TYR A 241 28.85 -10.47 0.84
C TYR A 241 29.73 -10.51 -0.42
N GLU A 242 31.04 -10.72 -0.29
CA GLU A 242 31.95 -10.83 -1.43
C GLU A 242 31.63 -12.07 -2.26
N ARG A 243 31.43 -13.21 -1.60
CA ARG A 243 31.02 -14.45 -2.27
C ARG A 243 29.66 -14.34 -2.95
N ILE A 244 28.67 -13.76 -2.27
CA ILE A 244 27.32 -13.57 -2.82
C ILE A 244 27.35 -12.63 -4.03
N ALA A 245 28.07 -11.50 -3.92
CA ALA A 245 28.20 -10.54 -5.01
C ALA A 245 28.92 -11.13 -6.21
N LYS A 246 29.98 -11.91 -5.97
CA LYS A 246 30.69 -12.59 -7.06
C LYS A 246 29.79 -13.60 -7.75
N ALA A 247 29.05 -14.42 -7.02
CA ALA A 247 28.11 -15.37 -7.62
C ALA A 247 27.02 -14.66 -8.45
N ALA A 248 26.47 -13.55 -7.93
CA ALA A 248 25.50 -12.76 -8.68
C ALA A 248 26.10 -12.20 -9.99
N MET A 249 27.32 -11.65 -9.95
CA MET A 249 27.99 -11.13 -11.16
C MET A 249 28.34 -12.25 -12.15
N ASP A 250 28.91 -13.36 -11.67
CA ASP A 250 29.38 -14.46 -12.51
C ASP A 250 28.21 -15.11 -13.30
N HIS A 251 26.99 -15.09 -12.75
CA HIS A 251 25.79 -15.65 -13.37
C HIS A 251 24.78 -14.59 -13.89
N GLY A 252 25.15 -13.31 -13.90
CA GLY A 252 24.37 -12.22 -14.50
C GLY A 252 23.08 -11.85 -13.74
N HIS A 253 23.14 -11.79 -12.42
CA HIS A 253 22.02 -11.49 -11.53
C HIS A 253 22.14 -10.11 -10.87
N VAL A 254 20.99 -9.60 -10.46
CA VAL A 254 20.86 -8.40 -9.64
C VAL A 254 21.10 -8.78 -8.18
N ILE A 255 21.73 -7.92 -7.39
CA ILE A 255 21.99 -8.12 -5.97
C ILE A 255 21.13 -7.21 -5.10
N LEU A 256 20.56 -7.77 -4.04
CA LEU A 256 19.92 -7.00 -2.98
C LEU A 256 20.97 -6.62 -1.91
N SER A 257 21.23 -5.32 -1.78
CA SER A 257 22.15 -4.73 -0.81
C SER A 257 21.40 -4.40 0.49
N TRP A 258 21.45 -5.31 1.46
CA TRP A 258 20.65 -5.23 2.68
C TRP A 258 21.40 -4.64 3.86
N THR A 259 20.78 -3.69 4.56
CA THR A 259 21.28 -3.13 5.82
C THR A 259 20.18 -2.92 6.85
N GLN A 260 20.55 -2.75 8.13
CA GLN A 260 19.62 -2.63 9.24
C GLN A 260 19.38 -1.16 9.63
N LEU A 261 18.45 -0.49 8.95
CA LEU A 261 17.96 0.85 9.29
C LEU A 261 19.07 1.91 9.47
N ASP A 262 20.21 1.77 8.77
CA ASP A 262 21.34 2.69 8.87
C ASP A 262 21.82 3.16 7.48
N ILE A 263 21.62 4.44 7.21
CA ILE A 263 21.98 5.07 5.93
C ILE A 263 23.49 5.05 5.64
N ASN A 264 24.35 5.10 6.65
CA ASN A 264 25.79 5.08 6.47
C ASN A 264 26.29 3.67 6.19
N ALA A 265 25.70 2.66 6.84
CA ALA A 265 25.92 1.26 6.53
C ALA A 265 25.51 0.98 5.08
N GLN A 266 24.37 1.51 4.62
CA GLN A 266 23.91 1.34 3.24
C GLN A 266 24.93 1.90 2.23
N LYS A 267 25.40 3.14 2.45
CA LYS A 267 26.47 3.72 1.62
C LYS A 267 27.74 2.88 1.64
N THR A 268 28.11 2.38 2.81
CA THR A 268 29.32 1.57 2.98
C THR A 268 29.22 0.27 2.20
N LEU A 269 28.12 -0.46 2.34
CA LEU A 269 27.87 -1.71 1.63
C LEU A 269 27.84 -1.47 0.11
N ASN A 270 27.11 -0.47 -0.37
CA ASN A 270 27.06 -0.13 -1.80
C ASN A 270 28.46 0.16 -2.36
N ARG A 271 29.28 0.92 -1.63
CA ARG A 271 30.68 1.20 -2.03
C ARG A 271 31.56 -0.04 -2.04
N TYR A 272 31.30 -1.01 -1.18
CA TYR A 272 32.03 -2.28 -1.18
C TYR A 272 31.63 -3.12 -2.40
N LEU A 273 30.34 -3.17 -2.73
CA LEU A 273 29.85 -3.84 -3.95
C LEU A 273 30.46 -3.21 -5.23
N PHE A 274 30.55 -1.88 -5.33
CA PHE A 274 31.23 -1.24 -6.48
C PHE A 274 32.72 -1.59 -6.56
N LYS A 275 33.42 -1.73 -5.42
CA LYS A 275 34.83 -2.12 -5.41
C LYS A 275 35.06 -3.55 -5.89
N LEU A 276 34.05 -4.42 -5.74
CA LEU A 276 34.07 -5.78 -6.30
C LEU A 276 33.75 -5.79 -7.80
N GLY A 277 33.23 -4.69 -8.35
CA GLY A 277 32.87 -4.56 -9.76
C GLY A 277 31.39 -4.70 -10.06
N VAL A 278 30.51 -4.76 -9.04
CA VAL A 278 29.06 -4.86 -9.25
C VAL A 278 28.57 -3.63 -10.02
N PRO A 279 27.91 -3.80 -11.19
CA PRO A 279 27.33 -2.70 -11.94
C PRO A 279 26.25 -1.97 -11.15
N ARG A 280 26.03 -0.69 -11.43
CA ARG A 280 25.07 0.12 -10.68
C ARG A 280 23.63 -0.31 -10.98
N GLU A 281 23.39 -0.67 -12.25
CA GLU A 281 22.16 -1.23 -12.80
C GLU A 281 21.84 -2.65 -12.28
N ASP A 282 22.71 -3.23 -11.45
CA ASP A 282 22.54 -4.54 -10.83
C ASP A 282 22.32 -4.45 -9.30
N ILE A 283 22.07 -3.27 -8.72
CA ILE A 283 21.85 -3.10 -7.27
C ILE A 283 20.44 -2.61 -6.94
N VAL A 284 19.75 -3.37 -6.09
CA VAL A 284 18.55 -2.92 -5.36
C VAL A 284 18.94 -2.79 -3.89
N ILE A 285 18.55 -1.71 -3.21
CA ILE A 285 18.83 -1.56 -1.78
C ILE A 285 17.64 -2.02 -0.93
N ASP A 286 17.92 -2.66 0.20
CA ASP A 286 16.92 -2.94 1.23
C ASP A 286 17.43 -2.40 2.57
N PRO A 287 16.93 -1.22 3.00
CA PRO A 287 17.36 -0.59 4.24
C PRO A 287 16.67 -1.17 5.49
N THR A 288 16.07 -2.36 5.38
CA THR A 288 15.18 -3.00 6.33
C THR A 288 13.83 -2.30 6.48
N THR A 289 12.76 -3.07 6.30
CA THR A 289 11.40 -2.66 6.65
C THR A 289 11.06 -3.02 8.09
N ALA A 290 10.48 -2.06 8.83
CA ALA A 290 9.88 -2.30 10.14
C ALA A 290 8.36 -2.25 10.06
N ALA A 291 7.68 -3.11 10.83
CA ALA A 291 6.22 -3.19 10.84
C ALA A 291 5.58 -1.98 11.55
N LEU A 292 4.31 -1.70 11.22
CA LEU A 292 3.49 -0.69 11.91
C LEU A 292 3.54 -0.92 13.43
N GLY A 293 3.91 0.12 14.19
CA GLY A 293 4.03 0.04 15.66
C GLY A 293 5.34 -0.57 16.19
N TYR A 294 6.21 -1.07 15.31
CA TYR A 294 7.48 -1.72 15.65
C TYR A 294 8.68 -1.04 14.95
N GLY A 295 8.61 0.28 14.75
CA GLY A 295 9.69 1.08 14.14
C GLY A 295 9.44 1.52 12.69
N LEU A 296 8.20 1.41 12.19
CA LEU A 296 7.83 1.87 10.84
C LEU A 296 8.20 3.34 10.57
N ASP A 297 8.15 4.20 11.58
CA ASP A 297 8.55 5.61 11.52
C ASP A 297 10.06 5.79 11.24
N TYR A 298 10.90 4.93 11.85
CA TYR A 298 12.33 4.88 11.55
C TYR A 298 12.58 4.39 10.12
N ALA A 299 11.89 3.31 9.69
CA ALA A 299 12.00 2.80 8.32
C ALA A 299 11.56 3.86 7.29
N PHE A 300 10.43 4.52 7.53
CA PHE A 300 9.91 5.62 6.72
C PHE A 300 10.94 6.72 6.57
N THR A 301 11.45 7.24 7.69
CA THR A 301 12.41 8.35 7.69
C THR A 301 13.72 7.95 7.03
N ASN A 302 14.17 6.70 7.19
CA ASN A 302 15.39 6.22 6.56
C ASN A 302 15.24 6.15 5.03
N ILE A 303 14.14 5.57 4.54
CA ILE A 303 13.82 5.47 3.11
C ILE A 303 13.64 6.86 2.48
N GLU A 304 12.88 7.75 3.12
CA GLU A 304 12.65 9.11 2.63
C GLU A 304 13.97 9.89 2.54
N ARG A 305 14.84 9.77 3.55
CA ARG A 305 16.16 10.40 3.54
C ARG A 305 17.04 9.83 2.43
N MET A 306 17.02 8.52 2.20
CA MET A 306 17.76 7.90 1.09
C MET A 306 17.29 8.43 -0.25
N ARG A 307 15.96 8.47 -0.49
CA ARG A 307 15.37 9.00 -1.72
C ARG A 307 15.74 10.47 -1.94
N ILE A 308 15.59 11.32 -0.92
CA ILE A 308 15.94 12.75 -1.02
C ILE A 308 17.45 12.93 -1.26
N SER A 309 18.30 12.18 -0.57
CA SER A 309 19.76 12.23 -0.77
C SER A 309 20.13 11.88 -2.21
N ALA A 310 19.57 10.79 -2.75
CA ALA A 310 19.78 10.37 -4.12
C ALA A 310 19.35 11.46 -5.13
N LEU A 311 18.16 12.03 -4.97
CA LEU A 311 17.64 13.12 -5.83
C LEU A 311 18.46 14.42 -5.71
N LYS A 312 19.18 14.61 -4.59
CA LYS A 312 20.15 15.70 -4.40
C LYS A 312 21.54 15.38 -4.96
N GLY A 313 21.73 14.22 -5.59
CA GLY A 313 22.98 13.83 -6.27
C GLY A 313 23.88 12.88 -5.47
N ASP A 314 23.39 12.27 -4.39
CA ASP A 314 24.15 11.25 -3.65
C ASP A 314 24.12 9.90 -4.37
N THR A 315 25.14 9.65 -5.19
CA THR A 315 25.22 8.45 -6.04
C THR A 315 25.43 7.16 -5.27
N ASP A 316 25.85 7.21 -3.99
CA ASP A 316 25.98 6.01 -3.14
C ASP A 316 24.61 5.46 -2.71
N LEU A 317 23.54 6.26 -2.81
CA LEU A 317 22.17 5.90 -2.41
C LEU A 317 21.16 5.92 -3.57
N ALA A 318 21.62 6.21 -4.79
CA ALA A 318 20.78 6.43 -5.95
C ALA A 318 20.25 5.13 -6.58
N PHE A 319 19.67 4.23 -5.79
CA PHE A 319 19.22 2.90 -6.21
C PHE A 319 17.75 2.70 -5.87
N PRO A 320 17.05 1.80 -6.60
CA PRO A 320 15.69 1.43 -6.24
C PRO A 320 15.65 0.71 -4.89
N ILE A 321 14.55 0.89 -4.17
CA ILE A 321 14.36 0.45 -2.78
C ILE A 321 13.37 -0.71 -2.73
N SER A 322 13.85 -1.87 -2.26
CA SER A 322 13.00 -3.00 -1.89
C SER A 322 12.58 -2.90 -0.42
N CYS A 323 11.33 -3.28 -0.14
CA CYS A 323 10.74 -3.28 1.18
C CYS A 323 10.13 -4.66 1.50
N GLY A 324 10.67 -5.34 2.51
CA GLY A 324 10.11 -6.57 3.09
C GLY A 324 8.83 -6.32 3.90
N ILE A 325 7.70 -6.04 3.24
CA ILE A 325 6.43 -5.69 3.89
C ILE A 325 5.85 -6.87 4.69
N THR A 326 6.19 -8.11 4.32
CA THR A 326 5.88 -9.34 5.08
C THR A 326 6.26 -9.24 6.57
N ASN A 327 7.25 -8.41 6.94
CA ASN A 327 7.60 -8.14 8.33
C ASN A 327 6.40 -7.64 9.17
N ALA A 328 5.36 -7.09 8.55
CA ALA A 328 4.08 -6.76 9.19
C ALA A 328 3.47 -7.95 9.96
N TRP A 329 3.67 -9.19 9.48
CA TRP A 329 3.19 -10.41 10.14
C TRP A 329 3.98 -10.81 11.39
N GLY A 330 5.14 -10.18 11.63
CA GLY A 330 5.87 -10.29 12.90
C GLY A 330 5.23 -9.50 14.04
N ALA A 331 4.42 -8.47 13.73
CA ALA A 331 3.67 -7.73 14.73
C ALA A 331 2.62 -8.63 15.39
N ARG A 332 2.57 -8.64 16.72
CA ARG A 332 1.59 -9.45 17.48
C ARG A 332 0.16 -9.11 17.09
N GLU A 333 -0.07 -7.85 16.80
CA GLU A 333 -1.33 -7.28 16.35
C GLU A 333 -1.77 -7.80 14.98
N ALA A 334 -0.86 -8.29 14.14
CA ALA A 334 -1.26 -8.83 12.84
C ALA A 334 -1.96 -10.19 12.97
N TRP A 335 -1.67 -10.98 14.02
CA TRP A 335 -2.07 -12.39 14.06
C TRP A 335 -2.66 -12.88 15.38
N MET A 336 -2.36 -12.25 16.53
CA MET A 336 -2.97 -12.64 17.80
C MET A 336 -4.46 -12.33 17.79
N LYS A 337 -5.25 -13.26 18.34
CA LYS A 337 -6.70 -13.10 18.41
C LYS A 337 -7.08 -11.94 19.33
N ASP A 338 -6.47 -11.90 20.50
CA ASP A 338 -6.73 -10.94 21.58
C ASP A 338 -5.40 -10.40 22.10
N SER A 339 -5.41 -9.21 22.73
CA SER A 339 -4.20 -8.64 23.32
C SER A 339 -3.64 -9.53 24.44
N PRO A 340 -2.31 -9.72 24.53
CA PRO A 340 -1.71 -10.40 25.69
C PRO A 340 -1.77 -9.54 26.97
N ILE A 341 -2.13 -8.26 26.86
CA ILE A 341 -2.24 -7.32 27.98
C ILE A 341 -3.71 -7.25 28.39
N LYS A 342 -4.00 -7.53 29.66
CA LYS A 342 -5.38 -7.69 30.17
C LYS A 342 -6.18 -6.39 30.16
N GLU A 343 -5.50 -5.27 30.36
CA GLU A 343 -6.09 -3.93 30.43
C GLU A 343 -6.20 -3.25 29.06
N ASP A 344 -5.76 -3.94 28.00
CA ASP A 344 -5.78 -3.39 26.64
C ASP A 344 -7.19 -3.41 26.05
N SER A 345 -7.37 -2.58 25.02
CA SER A 345 -8.59 -2.52 24.24
C SER A 345 -8.81 -3.79 23.42
N ASP A 346 -10.07 -4.06 23.09
CA ASP A 346 -10.40 -5.06 22.08
C ASP A 346 -9.83 -4.60 20.73
N TRP A 347 -8.87 -5.37 20.20
CA TRP A 347 -8.24 -5.10 18.91
C TRP A 347 -9.15 -5.47 17.72
N GLY A 348 -10.26 -6.15 17.96
CA GLY A 348 -11.13 -6.66 16.92
C GLY A 348 -10.51 -7.82 16.11
N PRO A 349 -11.19 -8.28 15.04
CA PRO A 349 -10.85 -9.56 14.41
C PRO A 349 -9.51 -9.53 13.65
N ALA A 350 -8.61 -10.45 13.99
CA ALA A 350 -7.31 -10.61 13.34
C ALA A 350 -7.39 -10.84 11.81
N ALA A 351 -8.49 -11.43 11.31
CA ALA A 351 -8.71 -11.65 9.88
C ALA A 351 -8.80 -10.36 9.05
N TYR A 352 -9.18 -9.24 9.67
CA TYR A 352 -9.15 -7.91 9.02
C TYR A 352 -7.89 -7.14 9.38
N ARG A 353 -7.45 -7.27 10.62
CA ARG A 353 -6.35 -6.50 11.18
C ARG A 353 -4.98 -6.88 10.59
N GLY A 354 -4.72 -8.18 10.42
CA GLY A 354 -3.48 -8.66 9.79
C GLY A 354 -3.24 -8.08 8.39
N PRO A 355 -4.20 -8.24 7.45
CA PRO A 355 -4.07 -7.64 6.13
C PRO A 355 -3.96 -6.11 6.16
N LEU A 356 -4.64 -5.43 7.09
CA LEU A 356 -4.51 -3.98 7.26
C LEU A 356 -3.12 -3.58 7.74
N TYR A 357 -2.49 -4.35 8.63
CA TYR A 357 -1.10 -4.11 9.05
C TYR A 357 -0.16 -4.16 7.84
N GLU A 358 -0.31 -5.16 6.99
CA GLU A 358 0.50 -5.32 5.79
C GLU A 358 0.23 -4.20 4.77
N ILE A 359 -1.04 -3.82 4.56
CA ILE A 359 -1.42 -2.68 3.69
C ILE A 359 -0.81 -1.38 4.20
N MET A 360 -0.97 -1.07 5.49
CA MET A 360 -0.49 0.18 6.06
C MET A 360 1.03 0.27 5.98
N THR A 361 1.76 -0.80 6.32
CA THR A 361 3.21 -0.84 6.17
C THR A 361 3.62 -0.65 4.71
N GLY A 362 2.97 -1.32 3.75
CA GLY A 362 3.25 -1.17 2.32
C GLY A 362 3.02 0.24 1.79
N LEU A 363 1.84 0.82 2.06
CA LEU A 363 1.49 2.16 1.59
C LEU A 363 2.36 3.24 2.22
N THR A 364 2.64 3.14 3.52
CA THR A 364 3.50 4.09 4.22
C THR A 364 4.91 4.10 3.63
N LEU A 365 5.49 2.94 3.32
CA LEU A 365 6.82 2.88 2.71
C LEU A 365 6.81 3.21 1.22
N GLY A 366 5.70 2.99 0.52
CA GLY A 366 5.56 3.42 -0.88
C GLY A 366 5.60 4.93 -1.03
N ILE A 367 4.91 5.69 -0.17
CA ILE A 367 5.00 7.16 -0.22
C ILE A 367 6.37 7.68 0.27
N ALA A 368 7.14 6.88 1.03
CA ALA A 368 8.52 7.23 1.41
C ALA A 368 9.52 7.02 0.26
N GLY A 369 9.21 6.12 -0.67
CA GLY A 369 10.02 5.83 -1.86
C GLY A 369 10.39 4.38 -2.07
N GLY A 370 9.64 3.42 -1.51
CA GLY A 370 9.77 2.02 -1.88
C GLY A 370 9.29 1.75 -3.32
N ASP A 371 10.08 0.99 -4.07
CA ASP A 371 9.83 0.66 -5.48
C ASP A 371 9.41 -0.80 -5.67
N MET A 372 9.75 -1.67 -4.71
CA MET A 372 9.42 -3.09 -4.73
C MET A 372 8.95 -3.54 -3.35
N PHE A 373 7.82 -4.25 -3.29
CA PHE A 373 7.22 -4.72 -2.04
C PHE A 373 7.16 -6.25 -2.02
N MET A 374 7.84 -6.87 -1.06
CA MET A 374 7.70 -8.30 -0.77
C MET A 374 6.54 -8.49 0.22
N MET A 375 5.50 -9.17 -0.23
CA MET A 375 4.21 -9.29 0.45
C MET A 375 3.75 -10.74 0.49
N MET A 376 2.75 -11.05 1.32
CA MET A 376 2.27 -12.41 1.53
C MET A 376 0.76 -12.55 1.53
N HIS A 377 -0.01 -11.60 2.09
CA HIS A 377 -1.47 -11.74 2.08
C HIS A 377 -2.05 -11.24 0.75
N PRO A 378 -2.79 -12.07 0.00
CA PRO A 378 -3.16 -11.75 -1.39
C PRO A 378 -4.05 -10.51 -1.51
N LYS A 379 -4.99 -10.32 -0.57
CA LYS A 379 -5.83 -9.10 -0.56
C LYS A 379 -5.05 -7.84 -0.18
N ALA A 380 -4.00 -7.99 0.63
CA ALA A 380 -3.16 -6.87 1.03
C ALA A 380 -2.27 -6.45 -0.13
N ALA A 381 -1.58 -7.43 -0.75
CA ALA A 381 -0.82 -7.28 -1.98
C ALA A 381 -1.64 -6.60 -3.08
N GLY A 382 -2.84 -7.10 -3.37
CA GLY A 382 -3.72 -6.50 -4.36
C GLY A 382 -4.18 -5.08 -4.00
N ALA A 383 -4.40 -4.77 -2.72
CA ALA A 383 -4.76 -3.42 -2.28
C ALA A 383 -3.60 -2.43 -2.42
N VAL A 384 -2.39 -2.80 -1.99
CA VAL A 384 -1.19 -1.97 -2.15
C VAL A 384 -0.94 -1.72 -3.63
N LYS A 385 -0.96 -2.77 -4.47
CA LYS A 385 -0.81 -2.66 -5.93
C LYS A 385 -1.79 -1.67 -6.55
N ARG A 386 -3.08 -1.80 -6.25
CA ARG A 386 -4.10 -0.89 -6.82
C ARG A 386 -3.87 0.56 -6.41
N VAL A 387 -3.57 0.81 -5.13
CA VAL A 387 -3.36 2.18 -4.64
C VAL A 387 -2.08 2.77 -5.22
N THR A 388 -0.97 2.03 -5.27
CA THR A 388 0.28 2.54 -5.86
C THR A 388 0.17 2.75 -7.36
N GLN A 389 -0.56 1.90 -8.09
CA GLN A 389 -0.87 2.10 -9.50
C GLN A 389 -1.74 3.35 -9.75
N MET A 390 -2.75 3.57 -8.90
CA MET A 390 -3.57 4.79 -8.95
C MET A 390 -2.70 6.04 -8.72
N LEU A 391 -1.84 6.03 -7.70
CA LEU A 391 -0.92 7.15 -7.42
C LEU A 391 0.12 7.37 -8.52
N PHE A 392 0.59 6.28 -9.14
CA PHE A 392 1.47 6.32 -10.31
C PHE A 392 0.79 6.98 -11.52
N GLY A 393 -0.54 6.98 -11.58
CA GLY A 393 -1.32 7.49 -12.71
C GLY A 393 -1.59 6.43 -13.78
N ALA A 394 -1.61 5.14 -13.41
CA ALA A 394 -2.05 4.09 -14.31
C ALA A 394 -3.53 4.30 -14.68
N GLU A 395 -3.88 4.11 -15.96
CA GLU A 395 -5.28 4.10 -16.37
C GLU A 395 -5.99 2.90 -15.74
N ASP A 396 -7.00 3.15 -14.91
CA ASP A 396 -7.90 2.12 -14.43
C ASP A 396 -9.10 2.05 -15.39
N ASP A 397 -9.29 0.88 -16.02
CA ASP A 397 -10.46 0.64 -16.88
C ASP A 397 -11.77 0.73 -16.08
N GLU A 398 -11.77 0.51 -14.76
CA GLU A 398 -12.94 0.73 -13.88
C GLU A 398 -13.22 2.23 -13.63
N ALA A 399 -12.21 3.09 -13.71
CA ALA A 399 -12.35 4.53 -13.50
C ALA A 399 -12.86 5.30 -14.73
N LYS A 400 -12.73 4.72 -15.93
CA LYS A 400 -13.26 5.30 -17.19
C LYS A 400 -14.78 5.49 -17.15
N ASP A 401 -15.49 4.67 -16.37
CA ASP A 401 -16.96 4.70 -16.28
C ASP A 401 -17.51 5.53 -15.10
N LYS A 402 -16.65 6.09 -14.24
CA LYS A 402 -17.07 6.97 -13.14
C LYS A 402 -16.49 8.36 -13.32
N LYS A 403 -17.14 9.17 -14.16
CA LYS A 403 -17.02 10.63 -14.04
C LYS A 403 -17.55 11.03 -12.66
N VAL A 404 -16.65 11.26 -11.73
CA VAL A 404 -16.98 11.93 -10.47
C VAL A 404 -16.97 13.41 -10.79
N GLU A 405 -18.15 14.03 -10.83
CA GLU A 405 -18.24 15.48 -10.86
C GLU A 405 -17.61 15.98 -9.55
N MET A 406 -16.67 16.93 -9.66
CA MET A 406 -15.86 17.40 -8.54
C MET A 406 -16.71 17.98 -7.40
N GLU A 407 -17.98 18.28 -7.67
CA GLU A 407 -19.00 18.77 -6.74
C GLU A 407 -19.52 17.69 -5.78
N ASP A 408 -19.40 16.40 -6.13
CA ASP A 408 -19.93 15.25 -5.39
C ASP A 408 -18.91 14.62 -4.40
N TRP A 409 -17.76 15.25 -4.18
CA TRP A 409 -16.71 14.73 -3.30
C TRP A 409 -17.15 14.54 -1.83
N VAL A 410 -18.20 15.26 -1.39
CA VAL A 410 -18.77 15.17 -0.05
C VAL A 410 -19.88 14.11 0.06
N THR A 411 -20.50 13.74 -1.06
CA THR A 411 -21.64 12.81 -1.13
C THR A 411 -21.24 11.39 -1.53
N TRP A 412 -19.94 11.07 -1.49
CA TRP A 412 -19.43 9.72 -1.76
C TRP A 412 -20.02 8.68 -0.81
N GLY A 413 -21.18 8.15 -1.17
CA GLY A 413 -21.73 6.91 -0.64
C GLY A 413 -21.09 5.77 -1.39
N ALA A 414 -20.40 4.88 -0.67
CA ALA A 414 -19.83 3.66 -1.20
C ALA A 414 -20.93 2.73 -1.77
N GLY A 415 -21.39 3.02 -2.99
CA GLY A 415 -22.21 2.14 -3.80
C GLY A 415 -21.34 1.02 -4.34
N GLY A 416 -21.34 -0.14 -3.67
CA GLY A 416 -20.58 -1.29 -4.17
C GLY A 416 -20.53 -2.54 -3.29
N PHE A 417 -20.89 -2.47 -2.01
CA PHE A 417 -21.04 -3.70 -1.22
C PHE A 417 -22.43 -4.29 -1.43
N LYS A 418 -22.58 -5.12 -2.48
CA LYS A 418 -23.65 -6.11 -2.49
C LYS A 418 -23.38 -7.09 -1.34
N LYS A 419 -24.37 -7.22 -0.46
CA LYS A 419 -24.39 -8.13 0.69
C LYS A 419 -24.12 -9.57 0.32
#